data_AF-A0A348XK63-F1
#
_entry.id   AF-A0A348XK63-F1
#
_cell.length_a   1.000
_cell.length_b   1.000
_cell.length_c   1.000
_cell.angle_alpha   90.00
_cell.angle_beta   90.00
_cell.angle_gamma   90.00
#
_symmetry.space_group_name_H-M   'P 1'
#
loop_
_entity.id
_entity.type
_entity.pdbx_description
1 polymer ?
#
loop_
_entity_poly.entity_id
_entity_poly.type
_entity_poly.pdbx_seq_one_letter_code
_entity_poly.pdbx_strand_id
1 'polypeptide(L)'
;RALRRRTYLDVRLPSCGRAYLLKQEHQRRFVAHVLYAPPLPRGTAGHQQLIEDLPILHDVTVRLDVDEAIVAARLIPGDTSLPLTRENSTVLVTLPPFSMHQGVVFEYE
;
A
#
# COMPACT_ATOMS: atom_id res chain seq x y z
N ARG A 1 -11.27 28.06 -9.48
CA ARG A 1 -10.01 27.34 -9.20
C ARG A 1 -10.27 26.43 -8.01
N ALA A 2 -10.73 25.20 -8.23
CA ALA A 2 -11.11 24.30 -7.13
C ALA A 2 -9.86 23.87 -6.36
N LEU A 3 -9.86 24.07 -5.04
CA LEU A 3 -8.83 23.51 -4.17
C LEU A 3 -8.80 21.98 -4.34
N ARG A 4 -7.61 21.42 -4.43
CA ARG A 4 -7.35 19.98 -4.52
C ARG A 4 -8.05 19.26 -3.36
N ARG A 5 -8.94 18.31 -3.66
CA ARG A 5 -9.48 17.37 -2.65
C ARG A 5 -8.32 16.68 -1.94
N ARG A 6 -8.42 16.52 -0.62
CA ARG A 6 -7.35 15.97 0.20
C ARG A 6 -7.29 14.48 -0.08
N THR A 7 -6.30 14.05 -0.84
CA THR A 7 -6.02 12.64 -1.11
C THR A 7 -4.53 12.44 -1.05
N TYR A 8 -4.09 11.81 0.02
CA TYR A 8 -2.69 11.56 0.29
C TYR A 8 -2.52 10.13 0.80
N LEU A 9 -1.62 9.41 0.16
CA LEU A 9 -1.20 8.07 0.53
C LEU A 9 0.30 8.15 0.84
N ASP A 10 0.66 7.70 2.03
CA ASP A 10 2.07 7.52 2.41
C ASP A 10 2.27 6.08 2.89
N VAL A 11 3.30 5.43 2.37
CA VAL A 11 3.65 4.06 2.74
C VAL A 11 5.15 3.99 2.93
N ARG A 12 5.58 3.54 4.11
CA ARG A 12 7.00 3.37 4.41
C ARG A 12 7.51 2.11 3.75
N LEU A 13 8.16 2.26 2.59
CA LEU A 13 8.78 1.18 1.83
C LEU A 13 10.29 1.42 1.68
N PRO A 14 11.08 0.35 1.47
CA PRO A 14 12.46 0.50 1.03
C PRO A 14 12.56 1.21 -0.32
N SER A 15 13.78 1.62 -0.69
CA SER A 15 14.07 2.20 -2.01
C SER A 15 13.51 1.33 -3.13
N CYS A 16 12.93 1.95 -4.17
CA CYS A 16 12.25 1.30 -5.30
C CYS A 16 10.88 0.67 -4.97
N GLY A 17 10.41 0.73 -3.73
CA GLY A 17 9.01 0.40 -3.39
C GLY A 17 8.03 1.34 -4.09
N ARG A 18 6.86 0.82 -4.43
CA ARG A 18 5.81 1.57 -5.12
C ARG A 18 4.50 1.41 -4.37
N ALA A 19 3.75 2.49 -4.26
CA ALA A 19 2.41 2.47 -3.71
C ALA A 19 1.46 3.28 -4.60
N TYR A 20 0.25 2.77 -4.80
CA TYR A 20 -0.78 3.40 -5.62
C TYR A 20 -2.11 3.37 -4.89
N LEU A 21 -2.87 4.46 -4.95
CA LEU A 21 -4.21 4.54 -4.41
C LEU A 21 -5.23 4.64 -5.54
N LEU A 22 -6.19 3.73 -5.57
CA LEU A 22 -7.31 3.77 -6.49
C LEU A 22 -8.58 4.07 -5.71
N LYS A 23 -9.34 5.07 -6.14
CA LYS A 23 -10.69 5.30 -5.61
C LYS A 23 -11.70 4.55 -6.46
N GLN A 24 -12.52 3.71 -5.83
CA GLN A 24 -13.60 2.97 -6.48
C GLN A 24 -14.93 3.51 -5.97
N GLU A 25 -15.37 4.66 -6.49
CA GLU A 25 -16.49 5.44 -5.95
C GLU A 25 -17.79 4.65 -5.86
N HIS A 26 -18.13 3.88 -6.91
CA HIS A 26 -19.32 3.03 -6.95
C HIS A 26 -19.34 1.93 -5.87
N GLN A 27 -18.18 1.55 -5.35
CA GLN A 27 -18.02 0.53 -4.31
C GLN A 27 -17.71 1.15 -2.94
N ARG A 28 -17.70 2.48 -2.83
CA ARG A 28 -17.43 3.24 -1.62
C ARG A 28 -16.15 2.81 -0.89
N ARG A 29 -15.08 2.65 -1.67
CA ARG A 29 -13.79 2.22 -1.14
C ARG A 29 -12.61 2.81 -1.87
N PHE A 30 -11.49 2.87 -1.17
CA PHE A 30 -10.17 3.03 -1.74
C PHE A 30 -9.44 1.69 -1.75
N VAL A 31 -8.54 1.50 -2.71
CA VAL A 31 -7.65 0.35 -2.78
C VAL A 31 -6.22 0.86 -2.89
N ALA A 32 -5.44 0.67 -1.82
CA ALA A 32 -4.01 0.90 -1.83
C ALA A 32 -3.30 -0.38 -2.28
N HIS A 33 -2.53 -0.30 -3.36
CA HIS A 33 -1.64 -1.37 -3.78
C HIS A 33 -0.21 -1.03 -3.38
N VAL A 34 0.40 -1.93 -2.62
CA VAL A 34 1.77 -1.84 -2.13
C VAL A 34 2.59 -2.88 -2.86
N LEU A 35 3.68 -2.47 -3.51
CA LEU A 35 4.53 -3.34 -4.33
C LEU A 35 6.01 -3.17 -3.94
N TYR A 36 6.70 -4.29 -3.74
CA TYR A 36 8.14 -4.34 -3.58
C TYR A 36 8.73 -5.57 -4.27
N ALA A 37 9.37 -5.32 -5.42
CA ALA A 37 10.09 -6.31 -6.21
C ALA A 37 11.29 -5.60 -6.87
N PRO A 38 12.34 -5.26 -6.09
CA PRO A 38 13.49 -4.55 -6.63
C PRO A 38 14.24 -5.44 -7.65
N PRO A 39 14.64 -4.89 -8.80
CA PRO A 39 15.53 -5.60 -9.70
C PRO A 39 16.89 -5.79 -9.05
N LEU A 40 17.37 -7.03 -8.95
CA LEU A 40 18.74 -7.32 -8.51
C LEU A 40 19.55 -7.93 -9.66
N PRO A 41 20.70 -7.32 -10.02
CA PRO A 41 21.64 -7.99 -10.90
C PRO A 41 22.28 -9.17 -10.13
N ARG A 42 22.13 -10.39 -10.66
CA ARG A 42 22.86 -11.57 -10.17
C ARG A 42 23.72 -12.13 -11.30
N GLY A 43 25.00 -12.38 -11.01
CA GLY A 43 25.98 -12.92 -11.97
C GLY A 43 27.31 -12.17 -11.95
N THR A 44 28.33 -12.74 -12.60
CA THR A 44 29.65 -12.13 -12.76
C THR A 44 29.65 -11.12 -13.92
N ALA A 45 30.64 -10.23 -13.95
CA ALA A 45 30.80 -9.26 -15.05
C ALA A 45 30.80 -9.99 -16.40
N GLY A 46 29.92 -9.57 -17.32
CA GLY A 46 29.71 -10.18 -18.64
C GLY A 46 28.60 -11.23 -18.72
N HIS A 47 28.04 -11.69 -17.59
CA HIS A 47 26.93 -12.65 -17.53
C HIS A 47 25.93 -12.27 -16.41
N GLN A 48 25.45 -11.02 -16.43
CA GLN A 48 24.48 -10.53 -15.44
C GLN A 48 23.05 -10.84 -15.91
N GLN A 49 22.33 -11.61 -15.11
CA GLN A 49 20.89 -11.83 -15.28
C GLN A 49 20.13 -10.88 -14.35
N LEU A 50 19.06 -10.29 -14.88
CA LEU A 50 18.10 -9.56 -14.07
C LEU A 50 17.17 -10.58 -13.41
N ILE A 51 17.17 -10.61 -12.08
CA ILE A 51 16.24 -11.43 -11.29
C ILE A 51 15.56 -10.50 -10.29
N GLU A 52 14.24 -10.61 -10.17
CA GLU A 52 13.50 -9.95 -9.10
C GLU A 52 13.72 -10.72 -7.80
N ASP A 53 14.30 -10.04 -6.80
CA ASP A 53 14.25 -10.56 -5.44
C ASP A 53 12.90 -10.17 -4.83
N LEU A 54 12.27 -11.11 -4.15
CA LEU A 54 10.94 -10.95 -3.56
C LEU A 54 11.02 -11.10 -2.04
N PRO A 55 11.77 -10.23 -1.34
CA PRO A 55 11.94 -10.34 0.09
C PRO A 55 10.60 -10.12 0.80
N ILE A 56 10.46 -10.76 1.95
CA ILE A 56 9.32 -10.52 2.84
C ILE A 56 9.56 -9.18 3.53
N LEU A 57 8.61 -8.26 3.38
CA LEU A 57 8.58 -7.01 4.11
C LEU A 57 7.85 -7.18 5.43
N HIS A 58 8.35 -6.51 6.46
CA HIS A 58 7.77 -6.46 7.80
C HIS A 58 7.51 -5.00 8.19
N ASP A 59 6.60 -4.80 9.14
CA ASP A 59 6.33 -3.50 9.77
C ASP A 59 5.97 -2.36 8.79
N VAL A 60 5.41 -2.71 7.63
CA VAL A 60 4.98 -1.73 6.63
C VAL A 60 3.70 -1.07 7.10
N THR A 61 3.76 0.24 7.29
CA THR A 61 2.61 1.06 7.68
C THR A 61 2.07 1.83 6.47
N VAL A 62 0.77 1.71 6.24
CA VAL A 62 0.03 2.50 5.24
C VAL A 62 -0.70 3.61 5.97
N ARG A 63 -0.45 4.85 5.58
CA ARG A 63 -1.11 6.06 6.07
C ARG A 63 -1.99 6.60 4.97
N LEU A 64 -3.28 6.66 5.22
CA LEU A 64 -4.28 7.17 4.30
C LEU A 64 -4.90 8.44 4.86
N ASP A 65 -4.85 9.50 4.07
CA ASP A 65 -5.45 10.77 4.39
C ASP A 65 -6.37 11.24 3.27
N VAL A 66 -7.68 11.13 3.53
CA VAL A 66 -8.76 11.38 2.57
C VAL A 66 -9.89 12.16 3.23
N ASP A 67 -10.73 12.81 2.41
CA ASP A 67 -11.90 13.55 2.88
C ASP A 67 -13.02 12.61 3.38
N GLU A 68 -13.07 11.39 2.87
CA GLU A 68 -14.06 10.38 3.23
C GLU A 68 -13.82 9.76 4.61
N ALA A 69 -14.89 9.52 5.37
CA ALA A 69 -14.83 8.85 6.65
C ALA A 69 -14.57 7.34 6.47
N ILE A 70 -13.31 6.92 6.60
CA ILE A 70 -12.94 5.50 6.57
C ILE A 70 -13.50 4.78 7.80
N VAL A 71 -14.17 3.66 7.58
CA VAL A 71 -14.82 2.84 8.63
C VAL A 71 -14.20 1.46 8.79
N ALA A 72 -13.60 0.90 7.75
CA ALA A 72 -12.97 -0.41 7.80
C ALA A 72 -11.75 -0.49 6.88
N ALA A 73 -10.83 -1.39 7.21
CA ALA A 73 -9.79 -1.81 6.30
C ALA A 73 -9.63 -3.33 6.28
N ARG A 74 -9.19 -3.86 5.15
CA ARG A 74 -8.93 -5.28 4.95
C ARG A 74 -7.90 -5.52 3.85
N LEU A 75 -7.25 -6.66 3.90
CA LEU A 75 -6.31 -7.11 2.88
C LEU A 75 -7.03 -7.69 1.67
N ILE A 76 -6.43 -7.48 0.49
CA ILE A 76 -6.72 -8.27 -0.71
C ILE A 76 -5.41 -8.77 -1.34
N PRO A 77 -5.35 -10.05 -1.75
CA PRO A 77 -6.37 -11.09 -1.58
C PRO A 77 -6.57 -11.52 -0.11
N GLY A 78 -7.64 -12.26 0.19
CA GLY A 78 -7.84 -12.96 1.47
C GLY A 78 -8.78 -12.28 2.49
N ASP A 79 -9.32 -11.10 2.20
CA ASP A 79 -10.36 -10.40 2.97
C ASP A 79 -10.09 -10.28 4.49
N THR A 80 -8.82 -10.33 4.89
CA THR A 80 -8.42 -10.29 6.30
C THR A 80 -8.58 -8.87 6.82
N SER A 81 -9.43 -8.67 7.84
CA SER A 81 -9.65 -7.36 8.45
C SER A 81 -8.37 -6.84 9.12
N LEU A 82 -8.12 -5.54 8.99
CA LEU A 82 -7.02 -4.85 9.64
C LEU A 82 -7.57 -3.86 10.68
N PRO A 83 -6.95 -3.79 11.87
CA PRO A 83 -7.31 -2.79 12.86
C PRO A 83 -6.94 -1.39 12.34
N LEU A 84 -7.88 -0.45 12.45
CA LEU A 84 -7.63 0.95 12.13
C LEU A 84 -7.03 1.66 13.34
N THR A 85 -5.91 2.35 13.12
CA THR A 85 -5.42 3.38 14.06
C THR A 85 -5.68 4.75 13.46
N ARG A 86 -6.03 5.74 14.28
CA ARG A 86 -6.33 7.10 13.83
C ARG A 86 -5.36 8.09 14.46
N GLU A 87 -4.78 8.94 13.63
CA GLU A 87 -3.98 10.10 14.05
C GLU A 87 -4.60 11.34 13.42
N ASN A 88 -5.33 12.13 14.21
CA ASN A 88 -6.14 13.25 13.71
C ASN A 88 -7.13 12.78 12.62
N SER A 89 -7.01 13.31 11.42
CA SER A 89 -7.81 12.95 10.23
C SER A 89 -7.13 11.89 9.34
N THR A 90 -6.00 11.32 9.75
CA THR A 90 -5.30 10.26 9.02
C THR A 90 -5.62 8.90 9.62
N VAL A 91 -5.87 7.91 8.76
CA VAL A 91 -6.03 6.51 9.15
C VAL A 91 -4.76 5.75 8.84
N LEU A 92 -4.37 4.88 9.75
CA LEU A 92 -3.19 4.03 9.65
C LEU A 92 -3.58 2.57 9.77
N VAL A 93 -2.92 1.73 8.99
CA VAL A 93 -2.92 0.28 9.17
C VAL A 93 -1.50 -0.26 9.01
N THR A 94 -1.18 -1.29 9.79
CA THR A 94 0.08 -2.02 9.67
C THR A 94 -0.20 -3.32 8.95
N LEU A 95 0.58 -3.60 7.90
CA LEU A 95 0.45 -4.81 7.12
C LEU A 95 1.13 -5.98 7.84
N PRO A 96 0.53 -7.19 7.83
CA PRO A 96 1.27 -8.39 8.17
C PRO A 96 2.40 -8.62 7.15
N PRO A 97 3.34 -9.52 7.44
CA PRO A 97 4.43 -9.82 6.53
C PRO A 97 3.91 -10.22 5.14
N PHE A 98 4.45 -9.59 4.10
CA PHE A 98 4.07 -9.87 2.72
C PHE A 98 5.28 -9.81 1.79
N SER A 99 5.19 -10.47 0.65
CA SER A 99 6.21 -10.43 -0.40
C SER A 99 5.56 -9.98 -1.71
N MET A 100 6.34 -9.29 -2.55
CA MET A 100 5.94 -8.79 -3.87
C MET A 100 4.83 -7.74 -3.83
N HIS A 101 3.59 -8.12 -3.53
CA HIS A 101 2.40 -7.27 -3.65
C HIS A 101 1.41 -7.51 -2.52
N GLN A 102 0.87 -6.43 -1.97
CA GLN A 102 -0.26 -6.49 -1.04
C GLN A 102 -1.25 -5.37 -1.37
N GLY A 103 -2.52 -5.73 -1.52
CA GLY A 103 -3.61 -4.77 -1.60
C GLY A 103 -4.24 -4.54 -0.23
N VAL A 104 -4.66 -3.30 0.02
CA VAL A 104 -5.42 -2.87 1.19
C VAL A 104 -6.65 -2.13 0.72
N VAL A 105 -7.82 -2.62 1.09
CA VAL A 105 -9.09 -1.94 0.86
C VAL A 105 -9.40 -1.09 2.08
N PHE A 106 -9.82 0.16 1.86
CA PHE A 106 -10.36 1.05 2.87
C PHE A 106 -11.80 1.41 2.49
N GLU A 107 -12.78 0.99 3.27
CA GLU A 107 -14.20 1.24 3.04
C GLU A 107 -14.63 2.53 3.76
N TYR A 108 -15.57 3.28 3.17
CA TYR A 108 -16.03 4.57 3.70
C TYR A 108 -17.56 4.76 3.70
N GLU A 109 -18.03 5.70 4.54
CA GLU A 109 -19.46 6.06 4.73
C GLU A 109 -20.18 6.76 3.56
#